data_AF-A0A920T1R6-F1
#
_entry.id   AF-A0A920T1R6-F1
#
_cell.length_a   1.000
_cell.length_b   1.000
_cell.length_c   1.000
_cell.angle_alpha   90.00
_cell.angle_beta   90.00
_cell.angle_gamma   90.00
#
_symmetry.space_group_name_H-M   'P 1'
#
loop_
_entity.id
_entity.type
_entity.pdbx_description
1 polymer ?
#
loop_
_entity_poly.entity_id
_entity_poly.type
_entity_poly.pdbx_seq_one_letter_code
_entity_poly.pdbx_strand_id
1 'polypeptide(L)'
;MVWKQGNKWQVKWHENKIQKFQSFYNEQEAIKFENEKRALNKLQRKRERESKTKEQRRAEGLLKYGGTNECESEAIRQLVKLLENNWNVLIIRDGAHNDIALQKKDSQDTDLYYGIQIKSCSKQTATGHTKTPVAQFCHVNHYPNSLIICICLKPLKIWFFHGKNLLNNNPKLWESKKTYFKEALCYDKEEGINKLQEFLTTYLKNYEEHKLDYYNLQLNTSQFLEDYANRLYKEHKNLPMVSERRGLNEIENSCVDCLDPDGSRIQEKVCCVESTTTGFTLNLAKSSGRNLESKLTKGPYNENDFDILRVYLFCKVDELGKVSFKREKYCIKYNGKNYEKAIEDIKSYKLFGYWNIPMNQLITEGYVSTKNQKGKTALKVFLPEQVANSIHHSLPKKIQKKSTIWTRDYFQQVL
;
A
#
# COMPACT_ATOMS: atom_id res chain seq x y z
N MET A 1 -17.92 1.28 28.34
CA MET A 1 -18.37 2.68 28.14
C MET A 1 -19.49 2.95 29.12
N VAL A 2 -19.40 4.08 29.83
CA VAL A 2 -20.44 4.55 30.77
C VAL A 2 -21.16 5.74 30.13
N TRP A 3 -22.49 5.81 30.20
CA TRP A 3 -23.26 6.98 29.80
C TRP A 3 -24.53 7.13 30.64
N LYS A 4 -25.09 8.33 30.72
CA LYS A 4 -26.33 8.60 31.45
C LYS A 4 -27.55 8.36 30.53
N GLN A 5 -28.57 7.66 31.04
CA GLN A 5 -29.85 7.46 30.36
C GLN A 5 -30.99 7.67 31.36
N GLY A 6 -31.68 8.81 31.24
CA GLY A 6 -32.64 9.26 32.25
C GLY A 6 -31.96 9.46 33.61
N ASN A 7 -32.55 8.87 34.65
CA ASN A 7 -32.03 8.95 36.03
C ASN A 7 -31.03 7.83 36.39
N LYS A 8 -30.53 7.07 35.40
CA LYS A 8 -29.61 5.95 35.60
C LYS A 8 -28.35 6.11 34.77
N TRP A 9 -27.26 5.56 35.26
CA TRP A 9 -26.00 5.36 34.55
C TRP A 9 -25.97 3.97 33.93
N GLN A 10 -25.68 3.87 32.65
CA GLN A 10 -25.61 2.62 31.91
C GLN A 10 -24.15 2.27 31.63
N VAL A 11 -23.81 1.00 31.79
CA VAL A 11 -22.51 0.44 31.41
C VAL A 11 -22.71 -0.57 30.29
N LYS A 12 -21.94 -0.41 29.21
CA LYS A 12 -21.84 -1.37 28.11
C LYS A 12 -20.48 -2.06 28.14
N TRP A 13 -20.49 -3.38 28.11
CA TRP A 13 -19.31 -4.22 27.91
C TRP A 13 -19.60 -5.36 26.93
N HIS A 14 -18.57 -6.11 26.57
CA HIS A 14 -18.70 -7.34 25.81
C HIS A 14 -18.24 -8.50 26.67
N GLU A 15 -18.91 -9.63 26.57
CA GLU A 15 -18.56 -10.88 27.23
C GLU A 15 -18.81 -12.00 26.22
N ASN A 16 -17.78 -12.79 25.90
CA ASN A 16 -17.83 -13.82 24.86
C ASN A 16 -18.40 -13.31 23.52
N LYS A 17 -17.97 -12.12 23.10
CA LYS A 17 -18.46 -11.39 21.89
C LYS A 17 -19.92 -10.94 21.93
N ILE A 18 -20.64 -11.18 23.03
CA ILE A 18 -22.02 -10.73 23.23
C ILE A 18 -21.97 -9.39 23.96
N GLN A 19 -22.71 -8.41 23.46
CA GLN A 19 -22.83 -7.11 24.10
C GLN A 19 -23.79 -7.21 25.30
N LYS A 20 -23.35 -6.73 26.46
CA LYS A 20 -24.11 -6.74 27.71
C LYS A 20 -24.27 -5.32 28.25
N PHE A 21 -25.31 -5.12 29.04
CA PHE A 21 -25.71 -3.84 29.60
C PHE A 21 -26.09 -4.00 31.06
N GLN A 22 -25.77 -2.99 31.87
CA GLN A 22 -26.20 -2.91 33.26
C GLN A 22 -26.40 -1.47 33.66
N SER A 23 -27.44 -1.21 34.44
CA SER A 23 -27.80 0.12 34.91
C SER A 23 -27.44 0.28 36.38
N PHE A 24 -27.04 1.49 36.76
CA PHE A 24 -26.65 1.91 38.10
C PHE A 24 -27.33 3.24 38.42
N TYR A 25 -27.60 3.54 39.68
CA TYR A 25 -28.08 4.86 40.09
C TYR A 25 -26.94 5.83 40.40
N ASN A 26 -25.75 5.30 40.70
CA ASN A 26 -24.55 6.06 41.02
C ASN A 26 -23.53 5.98 39.87
N GLU A 27 -22.96 7.14 39.50
CA GLU A 27 -21.95 7.24 38.44
C GLU A 27 -20.65 6.50 38.79
N GLN A 28 -20.17 6.63 40.03
CA GLN A 28 -18.93 6.02 40.48
C GLN A 28 -19.01 4.49 40.48
N GLU A 29 -20.17 3.93 40.84
CA GLU A 29 -20.42 2.49 40.74
C GLU A 29 -20.38 2.00 39.29
N ALA A 30 -21.00 2.76 38.38
CA ALA A 30 -20.98 2.46 36.95
C ALA A 30 -19.54 2.51 36.38
N ILE A 31 -18.75 3.51 36.77
CA ILE A 31 -17.33 3.64 36.38
C ILE A 31 -16.51 2.49 36.94
N LYS A 32 -16.66 2.15 38.22
CA LYS A 32 -15.95 1.04 38.86
C LYS A 32 -16.24 -0.28 38.14
N PHE A 33 -17.51 -0.57 37.89
CA PHE A 33 -17.93 -1.77 37.18
C PHE A 33 -17.39 -1.82 35.74
N GLU A 34 -17.40 -0.69 35.02
CA GLU A 34 -16.83 -0.61 33.68
C GLU A 34 -15.33 -0.93 33.67
N ASN A 35 -14.59 -0.38 34.62
CA ASN A 35 -13.15 -0.63 34.78
C ASN A 35 -12.87 -2.10 35.09
N GLU A 36 -13.64 -2.73 35.98
CA GLU A 36 -13.53 -4.16 36.29
C GLU A 36 -13.79 -5.03 35.06
N LYS A 37 -14.89 -4.78 34.34
CA LYS A 37 -15.21 -5.53 33.10
C LYS A 37 -14.20 -5.28 31.99
N ARG A 38 -13.64 -4.07 31.90
CA ARG A 38 -12.56 -3.73 30.96
C ARG A 38 -11.27 -4.48 31.31
N ALA A 39 -10.91 -4.55 32.59
CA ALA A 39 -9.75 -5.31 33.07
C ALA A 39 -9.91 -6.81 32.80
N LEU A 40 -11.08 -7.37 33.09
CA LEU A 40 -11.39 -8.79 32.86
C LEU A 40 -11.32 -9.14 31.36
N ASN A 41 -11.91 -8.29 30.50
CA ASN A 41 -11.79 -8.43 29.05
C ASN A 41 -10.34 -8.35 28.55
N LYS A 42 -9.53 -7.47 29.14
CA LYS A 42 -8.10 -7.35 28.81
C LYS A 42 -7.35 -8.63 29.18
N LEU A 43 -7.65 -9.22 30.34
CA LEU A 43 -7.06 -10.48 30.80
C LEU A 43 -7.48 -11.67 29.93
N GLN A 44 -8.77 -11.78 29.58
CA GLN A 44 -9.28 -12.83 28.71
C GLN A 44 -8.63 -12.76 27.32
N ARG A 45 -8.58 -11.55 26.71
CA ARG A 45 -7.87 -11.34 25.43
C ARG A 45 -6.38 -11.67 25.52
N LYS A 46 -5.74 -11.45 26.68
CA LYS A 46 -4.34 -11.84 26.91
C LYS A 46 -4.20 -13.36 26.92
N ARG A 47 -5.04 -14.07 27.69
CA ARG A 47 -5.05 -15.54 27.74
C ARG A 47 -5.34 -16.18 26.38
N GLU A 48 -6.31 -15.66 25.63
CA GLU A 48 -6.61 -16.12 24.25
C GLU A 48 -5.44 -15.89 23.28
N ARG A 49 -4.60 -14.89 23.51
CA ARG A 49 -3.40 -14.64 22.69
C ARG A 49 -2.25 -15.56 23.08
N GLU A 50 -2.13 -15.85 24.37
CA GLU A 50 -1.10 -16.73 24.93
C GLU A 50 -1.40 -18.20 24.62
N SER A 51 -2.67 -18.58 24.49
CA SER A 51 -3.07 -19.93 24.08
C SER A 51 -2.83 -20.26 22.61
N LYS A 52 -2.50 -19.27 21.78
CA LYS A 52 -2.31 -19.42 20.34
C LYS A 52 -0.88 -19.12 19.91
N THR A 53 -0.31 -19.98 19.07
CA THR A 53 0.99 -19.70 18.46
C THR A 53 0.93 -18.47 17.56
N LYS A 54 2.10 -17.93 17.20
CA LYS A 54 2.17 -16.82 16.25
C LYS A 54 1.65 -17.24 14.87
N GLU A 55 1.88 -18.49 14.43
CA GLU A 55 1.31 -19.00 13.17
C GLU A 55 -0.22 -19.08 13.24
N GLN A 56 -0.78 -19.64 14.31
CA GLN A 56 -2.24 -19.78 14.44
C GLN A 56 -2.94 -18.42 14.41
N ARG A 57 -2.41 -17.42 15.13
CA ARG A 57 -2.93 -16.05 15.11
C ARG A 57 -2.83 -15.39 13.72
N ARG A 58 -1.81 -15.76 12.94
CA ARG A 58 -1.62 -15.29 11.56
C ARG A 58 -2.61 -15.95 10.61
N ALA A 59 -2.78 -17.26 10.68
CA ALA A 59 -3.72 -18.01 9.84
C ALA A 59 -5.16 -17.54 10.05
N GLU A 60 -5.61 -17.37 11.30
CA GLU A 60 -6.94 -16.85 11.60
C GLU A 60 -7.14 -15.41 11.11
N GLY A 61 -6.09 -14.59 11.20
CA GLY A 61 -6.12 -13.22 10.74
C GLY A 61 -6.17 -13.10 9.20
N LEU A 62 -5.45 -13.98 8.50
CA LEU A 62 -5.52 -14.13 7.04
C LEU A 62 -6.91 -14.61 6.60
N LEU A 63 -7.46 -15.63 7.25
CA LEU A 63 -8.83 -16.10 6.99
C LEU A 63 -9.88 -15.00 7.21
N LYS A 64 -9.68 -14.14 8.21
CA LYS A 64 -10.66 -13.13 8.61
C LYS A 64 -10.56 -11.81 7.82
N TYR A 65 -9.35 -11.44 7.38
CA TYR A 65 -9.06 -10.12 6.82
C TYR A 65 -8.08 -10.13 5.64
N GLY A 66 -7.57 -11.28 5.22
CA GLY A 66 -6.59 -11.40 4.14
C GLY A 66 -7.15 -11.16 2.75
N GLY A 67 -8.47 -11.30 2.57
CA GLY A 67 -9.14 -11.12 1.27
C GLY A 67 -9.47 -9.68 0.88
N THR A 68 -8.94 -8.65 1.56
CA THR A 68 -9.23 -7.26 1.18
C THR A 68 -8.71 -6.93 -0.21
N ASN A 69 -7.52 -7.43 -0.54
CA ASN A 69 -6.87 -7.15 -1.81
C ASN A 69 -7.47 -8.02 -2.93
N GLU A 70 -7.79 -9.29 -2.64
CA GLU A 70 -8.56 -10.14 -3.56
C GLU A 70 -9.93 -9.54 -3.91
N CYS A 71 -10.58 -8.90 -2.93
CA CYS A 71 -11.85 -8.20 -3.13
C CYS A 71 -11.70 -6.95 -4.02
N GLU A 72 -10.63 -6.18 -3.84
CA GLU A 72 -10.31 -5.01 -4.69
C GLU A 72 -9.99 -5.43 -6.12
N SER A 73 -9.10 -6.40 -6.28
CA SER A 73 -8.76 -6.97 -7.58
C SER A 73 -9.97 -7.58 -8.30
N GLU A 74 -10.84 -8.31 -7.60
CA GLU A 74 -12.08 -8.82 -8.20
C GLU A 74 -13.04 -7.69 -8.58
N ALA A 75 -13.14 -6.64 -7.76
CA ALA A 75 -13.94 -5.46 -8.09
C ALA A 75 -13.42 -4.73 -9.34
N ILE A 76 -12.10 -4.59 -9.49
CA ILE A 76 -11.47 -4.03 -10.69
C ILE A 76 -11.78 -4.91 -11.91
N ARG A 77 -11.63 -6.24 -11.81
CA ARG A 77 -11.95 -7.17 -12.92
C ARG A 77 -13.41 -7.06 -13.37
N GLN A 78 -14.34 -6.95 -12.42
CA GLN A 78 -15.76 -6.77 -12.74
C GLN A 78 -16.01 -5.42 -13.41
N LEU A 79 -15.41 -4.34 -12.90
CA LEU A 79 -15.51 -3.01 -13.51
C LEU A 79 -14.97 -3.00 -14.95
N VAL A 80 -13.79 -3.58 -15.17
CA VAL A 80 -13.20 -3.70 -16.50
C VAL A 80 -14.14 -4.39 -17.47
N LYS A 81 -14.69 -5.55 -17.10
CA LYS A 81 -15.61 -6.30 -17.98
C LYS A 81 -16.82 -5.46 -18.38
N LEU A 82 -17.30 -4.58 -17.50
CA LEU A 82 -18.37 -3.65 -17.81
C LEU A 82 -17.93 -2.52 -18.75
N LEU A 83 -16.66 -2.11 -18.68
CA LEU A 83 -16.17 -0.94 -19.42
C LEU A 83 -15.42 -1.28 -20.70
N GLU A 84 -15.03 -2.53 -20.92
CA GLU A 84 -14.07 -2.95 -21.96
C GLU A 84 -14.48 -2.57 -23.38
N ASN A 85 -15.77 -2.38 -23.67
CA ASN A 85 -16.23 -2.01 -25.01
C ASN A 85 -15.93 -0.55 -25.36
N ASN A 86 -15.98 0.36 -24.39
CA ASN A 86 -15.93 1.82 -24.64
C ASN A 86 -14.72 2.51 -24.00
N TRP A 87 -14.06 1.84 -23.06
CA TRP A 87 -12.98 2.43 -22.27
C TRP A 87 -11.73 1.55 -22.28
N ASN A 88 -10.58 2.21 -22.32
CA ASN A 88 -9.30 1.65 -21.97
C ASN A 88 -9.13 1.78 -20.46
N VAL A 89 -8.80 0.67 -19.80
CA VAL A 89 -8.53 0.63 -18.35
C VAL A 89 -7.10 0.17 -18.16
N LEU A 90 -6.29 0.99 -17.47
CA LEU A 90 -4.93 0.65 -17.08
C LEU A 90 -4.82 0.60 -15.56
N ILE A 91 -4.01 -0.31 -15.04
CA ILE A 91 -3.67 -0.35 -13.62
C ILE A 91 -2.58 0.71 -13.35
N ILE A 92 -2.73 1.46 -12.26
CA ILE A 92 -1.75 2.42 -11.78
C ILE A 92 -0.78 1.70 -10.83
N ARG A 93 0.46 2.19 -10.72
CA ARG A 93 1.48 1.64 -9.84
C ARG A 93 0.97 1.46 -8.39
N ASP A 94 1.27 0.31 -7.80
CA ASP A 94 0.92 0.01 -6.40
C ASP A 94 1.47 1.06 -5.42
N GLY A 95 0.62 1.47 -4.48
CA GLY A 95 0.88 2.52 -3.48
C GLY A 95 0.81 3.96 -3.98
N ALA A 96 0.46 4.16 -5.26
CA ALA A 96 -0.07 5.44 -5.71
C ALA A 96 -1.43 5.75 -5.07
N HIS A 97 -1.89 6.98 -5.21
CA HIS A 97 -3.18 7.43 -4.70
C HIS A 97 -4.41 6.95 -5.51
N ASN A 98 -4.21 6.36 -6.69
CA ASN A 98 -5.28 5.87 -7.54
C ASN A 98 -4.92 4.44 -7.94
N ASP A 99 -5.94 3.60 -8.15
CA ASP A 99 -5.71 2.18 -8.47
C ASP A 99 -5.77 1.94 -9.99
N ILE A 100 -6.62 2.70 -10.71
CA ILE A 100 -6.78 2.58 -12.16
C ILE A 100 -6.83 3.93 -12.86
N ALA A 101 -6.47 3.93 -14.14
CA ALA A 101 -6.63 5.03 -15.08
C ALA A 101 -7.64 4.65 -16.17
N LEU A 102 -8.62 5.51 -16.42
CA LEU A 102 -9.65 5.33 -17.45
C LEU A 102 -9.41 6.29 -18.61
N GLN A 103 -9.56 5.80 -19.84
CA GLN A 103 -9.53 6.63 -21.04
C GLN A 103 -10.60 6.16 -22.00
N LYS A 104 -11.28 7.10 -22.67
CA LYS A 104 -12.29 6.77 -23.67
C LYS A 104 -11.62 6.26 -24.94
N LYS A 105 -12.10 5.15 -25.51
CA LYS A 105 -11.47 4.52 -26.68
C LYS A 105 -11.48 5.38 -27.94
N ASP A 106 -12.44 6.29 -28.06
CA ASP A 106 -12.58 7.24 -29.16
C ASP A 106 -11.96 8.62 -28.84
N SER A 107 -11.17 8.74 -27.78
CA SER A 107 -10.45 9.97 -27.44
C SER A 107 -9.44 10.33 -28.53
N GLN A 108 -9.40 11.61 -28.93
CA GLN A 108 -8.36 12.13 -29.82
C GLN A 108 -7.00 12.21 -29.13
N ASP A 109 -7.00 12.42 -27.80
CA ASP A 109 -5.80 12.44 -26.98
C ASP A 109 -5.56 11.06 -26.37
N THR A 110 -4.68 10.28 -27.01
CA THR A 110 -4.38 8.89 -26.64
C THR A 110 -3.54 8.75 -25.37
N ASP A 111 -3.05 9.85 -24.80
CA ASP A 111 -2.14 9.86 -23.64
C ASP A 111 -2.76 10.46 -22.37
N LEU A 112 -4.02 10.87 -22.41
CA LEU A 112 -4.73 11.47 -21.29
C LEU A 112 -5.71 10.47 -20.67
N TYR A 113 -5.75 10.46 -19.34
CA TYR A 113 -6.54 9.53 -18.54
C TYR A 113 -7.21 10.21 -17.35
N TYR A 114 -8.30 9.63 -16.86
CA TYR A 114 -8.91 9.92 -15.56
C TYR A 114 -8.38 8.95 -14.51
N GLY A 115 -7.76 9.46 -13.44
CA GLY A 115 -7.33 8.67 -12.29
C GLY A 115 -8.50 8.34 -11.35
N ILE A 116 -8.63 7.06 -11.03
CA ILE A 116 -9.72 6.52 -10.21
C ILE A 116 -9.14 5.73 -9.03
N GLN A 117 -9.60 6.04 -7.82
CA GLN A 117 -9.44 5.17 -6.65
C GLN A 117 -10.66 4.24 -6.53
N ILE A 118 -10.40 2.94 -6.44
CA ILE A 118 -11.37 1.91 -6.12
C ILE A 118 -11.49 1.74 -4.61
N LYS A 119 -12.72 1.53 -4.16
CA LYS A 119 -13.03 1.04 -2.81
C LYS A 119 -14.01 -0.11 -2.93
N SER A 120 -13.63 -1.29 -2.47
CA SER A 120 -14.45 -2.48 -2.65
C SER A 120 -15.00 -3.04 -1.34
N CYS A 121 -16.13 -3.74 -1.43
CA CYS A 121 -16.58 -4.66 -0.39
C CYS A 121 -17.18 -5.93 -1.00
N SER A 122 -16.97 -7.08 -0.36
CA SER A 122 -17.35 -8.37 -0.93
C SER A 122 -18.85 -8.62 -0.91
N LYS A 123 -19.57 -8.00 0.04
CA LYS A 123 -21.03 -8.10 0.16
C LYS A 123 -21.60 -6.99 1.05
N GLN A 124 -22.89 -6.72 0.88
CA GLN A 124 -23.66 -5.98 1.87
C GLN A 124 -23.74 -6.77 3.18
N THR A 125 -23.61 -6.08 4.31
CA THR A 125 -23.70 -6.70 5.63
C THR A 125 -24.75 -6.01 6.49
N ALA A 126 -25.58 -6.81 7.17
CA ALA A 126 -26.54 -6.32 8.13
C ALA A 126 -25.82 -6.00 9.44
N THR A 127 -25.79 -4.74 9.82
CA THR A 127 -25.17 -4.30 11.07
C THR A 127 -26.08 -3.30 11.79
N GLY A 128 -26.18 -3.40 13.11
CA GLY A 128 -27.01 -2.51 13.93
C GLY A 128 -28.47 -2.95 14.09
N HIS A 129 -29.28 -2.08 14.68
CA HIS A 129 -30.65 -2.40 15.13
C HIS A 129 -31.64 -2.63 13.97
N THR A 130 -31.44 -1.97 12.83
CA THR A 130 -32.35 -2.05 11.68
C THR A 130 -32.19 -3.34 10.88
N LYS A 131 -31.08 -4.10 11.09
CA LYS A 131 -30.71 -5.32 10.35
C LYS A 131 -30.75 -5.20 8.82
N THR A 132 -30.81 -3.99 8.26
CA THR A 132 -30.78 -3.78 6.81
C THR A 132 -29.35 -4.01 6.30
N PRO A 133 -29.14 -4.89 5.31
CA PRO A 133 -27.84 -5.06 4.69
C PRO A 133 -27.41 -3.77 3.98
N VAL A 134 -26.16 -3.32 4.24
CA VAL A 134 -25.59 -2.14 3.58
C VAL A 134 -24.15 -2.40 3.16
N ALA A 135 -23.75 -1.82 2.04
CA ALA A 135 -22.34 -1.78 1.63
C ALA A 135 -21.57 -0.78 2.52
N GLN A 136 -20.31 -1.10 2.80
CA GLN A 136 -19.45 -0.29 3.67
C GLN A 136 -18.07 -0.13 3.04
N PHE A 137 -17.63 1.12 2.92
CA PHE A 137 -16.36 1.49 2.32
C PHE A 137 -15.54 2.30 3.32
N CYS A 138 -14.24 2.02 3.42
CA CYS A 138 -13.35 2.66 4.39
C CYS A 138 -12.36 3.60 3.70
N HIS A 139 -11.96 4.65 4.42
CA HIS A 139 -10.97 5.66 4.01
C HIS A 139 -11.33 6.41 2.71
N VAL A 140 -12.62 6.63 2.44
CA VAL A 140 -13.06 7.33 1.22
C VAL A 140 -12.71 8.82 1.21
N ASN A 141 -12.45 9.42 2.37
CA ASN A 141 -12.25 10.87 2.52
C ASN A 141 -10.78 11.31 2.39
N HIS A 142 -9.88 10.41 1.97
CA HIS A 142 -8.44 10.72 1.85
C HIS A 142 -8.02 11.21 0.45
N TYR A 143 -8.94 11.22 -0.53
CA TYR A 143 -8.61 11.39 -1.94
C TYR A 143 -9.28 12.62 -2.56
N PRO A 144 -9.01 13.86 -2.10
CA PRO A 144 -9.70 15.07 -2.58
C PRO A 144 -9.60 15.29 -4.10
N ASN A 145 -8.49 14.88 -4.69
CA ASN A 145 -8.15 15.12 -6.09
C ASN A 145 -8.39 13.89 -6.97
N SER A 146 -9.02 12.85 -6.42
CA SER A 146 -9.36 11.64 -7.16
C SER A 146 -10.86 11.51 -7.33
N LEU A 147 -11.20 10.80 -8.38
CA LEU A 147 -12.48 10.14 -8.52
C LEU A 147 -12.47 8.86 -7.71
N ILE A 148 -13.59 8.52 -7.10
CA ILE A 148 -13.71 7.35 -6.24
C ILE A 148 -14.87 6.49 -6.74
N ILE A 149 -14.56 5.24 -7.08
CA ILE A 149 -15.57 4.23 -7.39
C ILE A 149 -15.67 3.25 -6.23
N CYS A 150 -16.84 3.21 -5.60
CA CYS A 150 -17.17 2.26 -4.56
C CYS A 150 -17.92 1.06 -5.18
N ILE A 151 -17.41 -0.16 -4.99
CA ILE A 151 -17.95 -1.38 -5.62
C ILE A 151 -18.35 -2.39 -4.54
N CYS A 152 -19.63 -2.74 -4.49
CA CYS A 152 -20.09 -3.93 -3.77
C CYS A 152 -20.16 -5.10 -4.75
N LEU A 153 -19.55 -6.24 -4.42
CA LEU A 153 -19.57 -7.43 -5.31
C LEU A 153 -20.86 -8.25 -5.19
N LYS A 154 -21.55 -8.21 -4.04
CA LYS A 154 -22.74 -9.03 -3.76
C LYS A 154 -23.82 -8.24 -2.98
N PRO A 155 -24.89 -7.78 -3.67
CA PRO A 155 -25.06 -7.74 -5.13
C PRO A 155 -24.06 -6.78 -5.79
N LEU A 156 -23.82 -6.97 -7.10
CA LEU A 156 -22.92 -6.09 -7.86
C LEU A 156 -23.56 -4.70 -8.00
N LYS A 157 -23.03 -3.73 -7.26
CA LYS A 157 -23.45 -2.33 -7.28
C LYS A 157 -22.25 -1.41 -7.31
N ILE A 158 -22.34 -0.33 -8.07
CA ILE A 158 -21.25 0.64 -8.26
C ILE A 158 -21.77 2.04 -7.98
N TRP A 159 -21.04 2.74 -7.11
CA TRP A 159 -21.26 4.15 -6.82
C TRP A 159 -20.04 4.97 -7.21
N PHE A 160 -20.29 6.13 -7.79
CA PHE A 160 -19.25 7.04 -8.24
C PHE A 160 -19.31 8.35 -7.46
N PHE A 161 -18.16 8.78 -6.95
CA PHE A 161 -18.03 10.00 -6.16
C PHE A 161 -16.84 10.84 -6.62
N HIS A 162 -16.96 12.16 -6.49
CA HIS A 162 -15.79 13.01 -6.38
C HIS A 162 -15.22 12.90 -4.96
N GLY A 163 -13.93 12.61 -4.81
CA GLY A 163 -13.34 12.56 -3.49
C GLY A 163 -13.38 13.88 -2.72
N LYS A 164 -13.37 15.04 -3.39
CA LYS A 164 -13.63 16.36 -2.78
C LYS A 164 -14.97 16.40 -2.04
N ASN A 165 -16.01 15.77 -2.58
CA ASN A 165 -17.35 15.72 -1.96
C ASN A 165 -17.39 14.81 -0.73
N LEU A 166 -16.41 13.90 -0.58
CA LEU A 166 -16.32 12.99 0.55
C LEU A 166 -15.38 13.47 1.67
N LEU A 167 -14.66 14.57 1.49
CA LEU A 167 -13.69 15.10 2.46
C LEU A 167 -14.27 15.29 3.87
N ASN A 168 -15.47 15.88 3.94
CA ASN A 168 -16.14 16.19 5.21
C ASN A 168 -16.94 15.00 5.76
N ASN A 169 -16.94 13.86 5.06
CA ASN A 169 -17.65 12.67 5.51
C ASN A 169 -16.78 11.88 6.50
N ASN A 170 -17.43 11.00 7.26
CA ASN A 170 -16.73 10.03 8.08
C ASN A 170 -15.82 9.16 7.17
N PRO A 171 -14.59 8.80 7.60
CA PRO A 171 -13.73 7.90 6.84
C PRO A 171 -14.42 6.61 6.40
N LYS A 172 -15.40 6.14 7.18
CA LYS A 172 -16.24 5.01 6.82
C LYS A 172 -17.55 5.50 6.21
N LEU A 173 -17.73 5.19 4.93
CA LEU A 173 -18.95 5.47 4.17
C LEU A 173 -19.88 4.25 4.20
N TRP A 174 -21.15 4.51 4.49
CA TRP A 174 -22.18 3.49 4.59
C TRP A 174 -23.21 3.80 3.54
N GLU A 175 -23.46 2.83 2.66
CA GLU A 175 -24.61 2.90 1.77
C GLU A 175 -25.85 3.20 2.61
N SER A 176 -26.51 4.31 2.29
CA SER A 176 -27.66 4.78 3.03
C SER A 176 -28.68 5.35 2.07
N LYS A 177 -29.92 5.48 2.51
CA LYS A 177 -30.99 6.08 1.70
C LYS A 177 -30.84 7.60 1.49
N LYS A 178 -29.71 8.20 1.87
CA LYS A 178 -29.42 9.62 1.66
C LYS A 178 -29.29 9.92 0.17
N THR A 179 -29.73 11.11 -0.24
CA THR A 179 -29.83 11.51 -1.65
C THR A 179 -28.51 11.36 -2.39
N TYR A 180 -27.39 11.79 -1.80
CA TYR A 180 -26.08 11.71 -2.44
C TYR A 180 -25.64 10.28 -2.81
N PHE A 181 -26.10 9.26 -2.09
CA PHE A 181 -25.82 7.85 -2.44
C PHE A 181 -26.69 7.35 -3.59
N LYS A 182 -27.94 7.82 -3.66
CA LYS A 182 -28.85 7.51 -4.76
C LYS A 182 -28.36 8.15 -6.06
N GLU A 183 -27.90 9.39 -5.98
CA GLU A 183 -27.34 10.13 -7.11
C GLU A 183 -26.00 9.53 -7.58
N ALA A 184 -25.19 9.02 -6.65
CA ALA A 184 -23.92 8.38 -6.98
C ALA A 184 -24.07 6.97 -7.57
N LEU A 185 -25.24 6.31 -7.47
CA LEU A 185 -25.44 4.95 -7.96
C LEU A 185 -25.45 4.93 -9.49
N CYS A 186 -24.33 4.50 -10.07
CA CYS A 186 -24.14 4.47 -11.52
C CYS A 186 -24.32 3.07 -12.11
N TYR A 187 -24.32 2.00 -11.31
CA TYR A 187 -24.65 0.66 -11.77
C TYR A 187 -25.35 -0.15 -10.68
N ASP A 188 -26.46 -0.77 -11.06
CA ASP A 188 -27.08 -1.88 -10.35
C ASP A 188 -27.26 -3.02 -11.35
N LYS A 189 -26.91 -4.25 -10.98
CA LYS A 189 -27.05 -5.41 -11.87
C LYS A 189 -28.49 -5.58 -12.38
N GLU A 190 -29.47 -5.12 -11.61
CA GLU A 190 -30.89 -5.14 -11.98
C GLU A 190 -31.28 -4.01 -12.96
N GLU A 191 -30.58 -2.88 -12.95
CA GLU A 191 -30.86 -1.70 -13.80
C GLU A 191 -30.06 -1.70 -15.13
N GLY A 192 -29.02 -2.53 -15.24
CA GLY A 192 -28.20 -2.67 -16.46
C GLY A 192 -27.07 -1.63 -16.60
N ILE A 193 -26.35 -1.69 -17.72
CA ILE A 193 -25.08 -0.96 -17.90
C ILE A 193 -25.21 0.47 -18.43
N ASN A 194 -26.34 0.81 -19.05
CA ASN A 194 -26.52 2.08 -19.76
C ASN A 194 -26.30 3.29 -18.83
N LYS A 195 -26.77 3.19 -17.59
CA LYS A 195 -26.58 4.21 -16.56
C LYS A 195 -25.11 4.45 -16.23
N LEU A 196 -24.28 3.40 -16.24
CA LEU A 196 -22.84 3.52 -15.94
C LEU A 196 -22.12 4.28 -17.06
N GLN A 197 -22.43 3.97 -18.31
CA GLN A 197 -21.83 4.61 -19.48
C GLN A 197 -22.24 6.09 -19.59
N GLU A 198 -23.53 6.38 -19.40
CA GLU A 198 -24.05 7.76 -19.36
C GLU A 198 -23.42 8.56 -18.23
N PHE A 199 -23.32 7.95 -17.04
CA PHE A 199 -22.71 8.58 -15.87
C PHE A 199 -21.25 8.90 -16.14
N LEU A 200 -20.43 7.93 -16.57
CA LEU A 200 -19.02 8.20 -16.87
C LEU A 200 -18.86 9.28 -17.94
N THR A 201 -19.64 9.21 -19.03
CA THR A 201 -19.55 10.18 -20.14
C THR A 201 -19.94 11.60 -19.71
N THR A 202 -20.94 11.75 -18.83
CA THR A 202 -21.43 13.06 -18.39
C THR A 202 -20.57 13.62 -17.26
N TYR A 203 -20.25 12.78 -16.27
CA TYR A 203 -19.57 13.20 -15.06
C TYR A 203 -18.09 13.48 -15.32
N LEU A 204 -17.41 12.64 -16.12
CA LEU A 204 -15.97 12.78 -16.38
C LEU A 204 -15.63 14.03 -17.21
N LYS A 205 -16.55 14.56 -18.02
CA LYS A 205 -16.34 15.80 -18.80
C LYS A 205 -15.89 17.01 -17.96
N ASN A 206 -16.20 17.01 -16.66
CA ASN A 206 -15.86 18.09 -15.75
C ASN A 206 -14.58 17.82 -14.95
N TYR A 207 -13.81 16.78 -15.29
CA TYR A 207 -12.60 16.39 -14.57
C TYR A 207 -11.38 16.58 -15.46
N GLU A 208 -10.28 17.01 -14.83
CA GLU A 208 -9.00 17.11 -15.50
C GLU A 208 -8.44 15.72 -15.79
N GLU A 209 -8.07 15.53 -17.04
CA GLU A 209 -7.30 14.38 -17.48
C GLU A 209 -5.82 14.68 -17.34
N HIS A 210 -5.05 13.67 -16.97
CA HIS A 210 -3.59 13.78 -16.90
C HIS A 210 -2.92 12.59 -17.57
N LYS A 211 -1.64 12.74 -17.90
CA LYS A 211 -0.81 11.62 -18.34
C LYS A 211 -0.69 10.57 -17.25
N LEU A 212 -0.53 9.30 -17.62
CA LEU A 212 -0.42 8.19 -16.67
C LEU A 212 0.70 8.41 -15.61
N ASP A 213 1.82 9.01 -16.01
CA ASP A 213 2.92 9.41 -15.12
C ASP A 213 2.45 10.26 -13.95
N TYR A 214 1.54 11.22 -14.18
CA TYR A 214 1.03 12.08 -13.11
C TYR A 214 0.42 11.26 -11.97
N TYR A 215 -0.33 10.22 -12.28
CA TYR A 215 -0.95 9.37 -11.27
C TYR A 215 0.04 8.37 -10.66
N ASN A 216 0.90 7.75 -11.49
CA ASN A 216 1.94 6.83 -11.03
C ASN A 216 2.92 7.45 -10.04
N LEU A 217 3.09 8.78 -10.12
CA LEU A 217 4.01 9.52 -9.27
C LEU A 217 3.40 9.97 -7.95
N GLN A 218 2.09 9.80 -7.70
CA GLN A 218 1.43 10.17 -6.44
C GLN A 218 1.74 9.17 -5.31
N LEU A 219 3.02 9.05 -4.96
CA LEU A 219 3.60 8.04 -4.08
C LEU A 219 3.83 8.55 -2.66
N ASN A 220 3.98 7.62 -1.71
CA ASN A 220 4.61 7.94 -0.43
C ASN A 220 6.13 8.09 -0.58
N THR A 221 6.81 8.71 0.40
CA THR A 221 8.26 8.94 0.37
C THR A 221 9.08 7.69 0.02
N SER A 222 8.76 6.50 0.57
CA SER A 222 9.58 5.29 0.32
C SER A 222 9.52 4.87 -1.13
N GLN A 223 8.32 4.86 -1.71
CA GLN A 223 8.11 4.48 -3.11
C GLN A 223 8.60 5.56 -4.07
N PHE A 224 8.50 6.83 -3.69
CA PHE A 224 9.13 7.93 -4.44
C PHE A 224 10.64 7.75 -4.54
N LEU A 225 11.31 7.35 -3.46
CA LEU A 225 12.76 7.08 -3.49
C LEU A 225 13.10 5.92 -4.42
N GLU A 226 12.29 4.85 -4.39
CA GLU A 226 12.43 3.69 -5.29
C GLU A 226 12.21 4.11 -6.76
N ASP A 227 11.18 4.92 -7.05
CA ASP A 227 10.92 5.49 -8.38
C ASP A 227 12.08 6.35 -8.89
N TYR A 228 12.54 7.31 -8.08
CA TYR A 228 13.63 8.19 -8.44
C TYR A 228 14.93 7.41 -8.69
N ALA A 229 15.18 6.36 -7.89
CA ALA A 229 16.32 5.48 -8.08
C ALA A 229 16.24 4.71 -9.41
N ASN A 230 15.05 4.16 -9.73
CA ASN A 230 14.78 3.50 -11.00
C ASN A 230 15.02 4.43 -12.18
N ARG A 231 14.58 5.68 -12.08
CA ARG A 231 14.79 6.70 -13.12
C ARG A 231 16.28 6.94 -13.37
N LEU A 232 17.06 7.19 -12.32
CA LEU A 232 18.52 7.34 -12.44
C LEU A 232 19.22 6.08 -12.98
N TYR A 233 18.73 4.90 -12.59
CA TYR A 233 19.23 3.63 -13.11
C TYR A 233 18.95 3.47 -14.61
N LYS A 234 17.73 3.76 -15.05
CA LYS A 234 17.33 3.70 -16.47
C LYS A 234 18.14 4.68 -17.29
N GLU A 235 18.33 5.91 -16.80
CA GLU A 235 19.21 6.90 -17.43
C GLU A 235 20.63 6.37 -17.59
N HIS A 236 21.24 5.84 -16.51
CA HIS A 236 22.57 5.23 -16.56
C HIS A 236 22.67 4.05 -17.55
N LYS A 237 21.59 3.27 -17.71
CA LYS A 237 21.53 2.13 -18.64
C LYS A 237 21.05 2.50 -20.04
N ASN A 238 20.80 3.77 -20.33
CA ASN A 238 20.18 4.23 -21.58
C ASN A 238 18.87 3.47 -21.89
N LEU A 239 18.07 3.19 -20.86
CA LEU A 239 16.78 2.53 -20.97
C LEU A 239 15.64 3.55 -21.07
N PRO A 240 14.53 3.22 -21.75
CA PRO A 240 13.38 4.11 -21.87
C PRO A 240 12.78 4.49 -20.52
N MET A 241 12.55 5.79 -20.30
CA MET A 241 11.80 6.33 -19.16
C MET A 241 10.30 6.35 -19.45
N VAL A 242 9.70 5.16 -19.57
CA VAL A 242 8.26 5.03 -19.77
C VAL A 242 7.64 4.48 -18.49
N SER A 243 6.54 5.07 -18.04
CA SER A 243 5.68 4.43 -17.05
C SER A 243 5.24 3.08 -17.58
N GLU A 244 5.53 2.01 -16.83
CA GLU A 244 5.05 0.69 -17.20
C GLU A 244 3.52 0.67 -17.20
N ARG A 245 2.96 0.23 -18.33
CA ARG A 245 1.53 -0.05 -18.45
C ARG A 245 1.32 -1.44 -17.89
N ARG A 246 0.71 -1.53 -16.70
CA ARG A 246 0.40 -2.81 -16.08
C ARG A 246 -0.90 -3.38 -16.65
N GLY A 247 -0.82 -4.61 -17.15
CA GLY A 247 -1.99 -5.33 -17.64
C GLY A 247 -2.92 -5.73 -16.49
N LEU A 248 -4.21 -5.90 -16.77
CA LEU A 248 -5.24 -6.21 -15.75
C LEU A 248 -5.05 -7.54 -15.02
N ASN A 249 -4.23 -8.45 -15.57
CA ASN A 249 -3.86 -9.72 -14.96
C ASN A 249 -2.64 -9.61 -14.04
N GLU A 250 -1.96 -8.46 -14.01
CA GLU A 250 -0.87 -8.14 -13.10
C GLU A 250 -1.50 -7.61 -11.80
N ILE A 251 -1.91 -8.58 -10.97
CA ILE A 251 -2.64 -8.40 -9.72
C ILE A 251 -1.99 -7.33 -8.82
N GLU A 252 -2.80 -6.47 -8.17
CA GLU A 252 -2.39 -5.67 -7.00
C GLU A 252 -1.72 -6.59 -5.97
N ASN A 253 -0.56 -6.21 -5.42
CA ASN A 253 0.41 -7.05 -4.70
C ASN A 253 1.35 -7.88 -5.56
N SER A 254 1.60 -7.50 -6.81
CA SER A 254 2.85 -7.93 -7.44
C SER A 254 3.99 -7.51 -6.51
N CYS A 255 4.74 -8.47 -5.98
CA CYS A 255 6.01 -8.17 -5.31
C CYS A 255 7.07 -7.75 -6.35
N VAL A 256 6.61 -7.07 -7.40
CA VAL A 256 7.26 -6.74 -8.66
C VAL A 256 6.90 -5.28 -8.89
N ASP A 257 7.92 -4.43 -8.79
CA ASP A 257 7.80 -3.01 -9.01
C ASP A 257 7.97 -2.67 -10.50
N CYS A 258 8.83 -3.41 -11.21
CA CYS A 258 9.05 -3.26 -12.65
C CYS A 258 9.44 -4.57 -13.36
N LEU A 259 9.41 -4.54 -14.70
CA LEU A 259 9.97 -5.57 -15.57
C LEU A 259 11.21 -5.03 -16.29
N ASP A 260 12.28 -5.81 -16.29
CA ASP A 260 13.42 -5.52 -17.16
C ASP A 260 13.10 -5.89 -18.63
N PRO A 261 13.89 -5.41 -19.62
CA PRO A 261 13.67 -5.71 -21.03
C PRO A 261 13.70 -7.21 -21.38
N ASP A 262 14.36 -8.03 -20.56
CA ASP A 262 14.42 -9.49 -20.71
C ASP A 262 13.20 -10.21 -20.09
N GLY A 263 12.25 -9.46 -19.53
CA GLY A 263 11.06 -9.96 -18.86
C GLY A 263 11.26 -10.33 -17.39
N SER A 264 12.45 -10.11 -16.82
CA SER A 264 12.71 -10.39 -15.40
C SER A 264 11.82 -9.54 -14.49
N ARG A 265 11.20 -10.17 -13.50
CA ARG A 265 10.37 -9.50 -12.51
C ARG A 265 11.23 -8.91 -11.40
N ILE A 266 11.21 -7.59 -11.25
CA ILE A 266 12.10 -6.86 -10.34
C ILE A 266 11.34 -6.34 -9.12
N GLN A 267 11.83 -6.64 -7.92
CA GLN A 267 11.47 -5.90 -6.70
C GLN A 267 12.55 -4.87 -6.41
N GLU A 268 12.16 -3.61 -6.26
CA GLU A 268 13.05 -2.49 -6.02
C GLU A 268 13.08 -2.09 -4.54
N LYS A 269 14.25 -1.71 -4.05
CA LYS A 269 14.45 -1.17 -2.70
C LYS A 269 15.54 -0.10 -2.71
N VAL A 270 15.38 0.93 -1.89
CA VAL A 270 16.47 1.86 -1.57
C VAL A 270 17.04 1.51 -0.21
N CYS A 271 18.36 1.35 -0.13
CA CYS A 271 19.01 1.09 1.15
C CYS A 271 19.32 2.40 1.91
N CYS A 272 19.41 2.29 3.23
CA CYS A 272 19.67 3.39 4.15
C CYS A 272 21.06 3.27 4.77
N VAL A 273 21.69 4.44 4.99
CA VAL A 273 22.94 4.55 5.73
C VAL A 273 22.65 4.85 7.20
N GLU A 274 22.71 3.81 8.03
CA GLU A 274 22.59 3.97 9.47
C GLU A 274 23.98 3.99 10.11
N SER A 275 24.29 5.06 10.85
CA SER A 275 25.60 5.22 11.49
C SER A 275 26.00 4.14 12.51
N THR A 276 25.01 3.38 12.98
CA THR A 276 25.20 2.35 14.00
C THR A 276 25.36 0.96 13.38
N THR A 277 25.11 0.81 12.07
CA THR A 277 25.13 -0.48 11.38
C THR A 277 26.43 -0.73 10.64
N THR A 278 26.72 -2.00 10.39
CA THR A 278 27.92 -2.45 9.68
C THR A 278 27.74 -2.52 8.17
N GLY A 279 26.58 -2.17 7.62
CA GLY A 279 26.26 -2.20 6.21
C GLY A 279 25.02 -1.36 5.91
N PHE A 280 24.64 -1.29 4.63
CA PHE A 280 23.47 -0.54 4.19
C PHE A 280 22.21 -1.37 4.44
N THR A 281 21.27 -0.84 5.21
CA THR A 281 20.08 -1.56 5.65
C THR A 281 18.93 -1.40 4.66
N LEU A 282 18.19 -2.46 4.40
CA LEU A 282 16.89 -2.38 3.76
C LEU A 282 15.85 -3.26 4.45
N ASN A 283 14.60 -2.83 4.35
CA ASN A 283 13.43 -3.60 4.77
C ASN A 283 13.03 -4.56 3.64
N LEU A 284 12.96 -5.86 3.95
CA LEU A 284 12.61 -6.93 3.02
C LEU A 284 11.27 -7.58 3.41
N ALA A 285 10.39 -6.82 4.08
CA ALA A 285 9.11 -7.33 4.55
C ALA A 285 7.96 -6.91 3.61
N LYS A 286 7.17 -7.89 3.18
CA LYS A 286 5.88 -7.68 2.50
C LYS A 286 4.72 -7.73 3.49
N SER A 287 3.56 -7.19 3.08
CA SER A 287 2.32 -7.36 3.83
C SER A 287 1.94 -8.83 3.92
N SER A 288 1.56 -9.30 5.12
CA SER A 288 1.18 -10.70 5.36
C SER A 288 -0.22 -10.84 5.95
N GLY A 289 -1.11 -9.89 5.62
CA GLY A 289 -2.48 -9.81 6.15
C GLY A 289 -2.55 -9.07 7.50
N ARG A 290 -3.64 -9.27 8.24
CA ARG A 290 -3.85 -8.69 9.58
C ARG A 290 -3.84 -9.76 10.66
N ASN A 291 -3.50 -9.42 11.90
CA ASN A 291 -3.66 -10.31 13.05
C ASN A 291 -5.09 -10.21 13.65
N LEU A 292 -5.36 -10.95 14.72
CA LEU A 292 -6.66 -10.92 15.44
C LEU A 292 -7.07 -9.55 15.98
N GLU A 293 -6.12 -8.64 16.17
CA GLU A 293 -6.38 -7.24 16.55
C GLU A 293 -6.66 -6.34 15.35
N SER A 294 -6.79 -6.91 14.15
CA SER A 294 -6.87 -6.17 12.88
C SER A 294 -5.64 -5.30 12.58
N LYS A 295 -4.50 -5.54 13.24
CA LYS A 295 -3.23 -4.87 12.92
C LYS A 295 -2.58 -5.54 11.73
N LEU A 296 -2.09 -4.74 10.79
CA LEU A 296 -1.30 -5.23 9.67
C LEU A 296 -0.07 -6.00 10.20
N THR A 297 0.17 -7.15 9.59
CA THR A 297 1.33 -7.99 9.85
C THR A 297 2.26 -7.89 8.65
N LYS A 298 3.56 -7.97 8.91
CA LYS A 298 4.59 -8.03 7.89
C LYS A 298 5.29 -9.38 7.96
N GLY A 299 5.65 -9.91 6.80
CA GLY A 299 6.35 -11.18 6.66
C GLY A 299 7.42 -11.13 5.56
N PRO A 300 8.30 -12.13 5.52
CA PRO A 300 9.25 -12.31 4.41
C PRO A 300 8.53 -12.57 3.08
N TYR A 301 9.25 -12.39 1.98
CA TYR A 301 8.84 -12.81 0.64
C TYR A 301 8.85 -14.35 0.50
N ASN A 302 8.20 -14.84 -0.55
CA ASN A 302 8.10 -16.24 -0.99
C ASN A 302 8.84 -16.45 -2.32
N GLU A 303 9.11 -17.71 -2.66
CA GLU A 303 9.94 -18.13 -3.81
C GLU A 303 9.51 -17.56 -5.17
N ASN A 304 8.21 -17.33 -5.37
CA ASN A 304 7.66 -16.91 -6.67
C ASN A 304 7.26 -15.42 -6.73
N ASP A 305 7.62 -14.65 -5.71
CA ASP A 305 7.19 -13.26 -5.58
C ASP A 305 7.83 -12.35 -6.66
N PHE A 306 9.10 -12.57 -6.99
CA PHE A 306 9.88 -11.84 -8.01
C PHE A 306 11.10 -12.67 -8.44
N ASP A 307 11.87 -12.20 -9.43
CA ASP A 307 13.08 -12.88 -9.93
C ASP A 307 14.36 -12.21 -9.43
N ILE A 308 14.39 -10.88 -9.36
CA ILE A 308 15.55 -10.09 -8.91
C ILE A 308 15.13 -9.07 -7.86
N LEU A 309 15.88 -9.00 -6.76
CA LEU A 309 15.85 -7.88 -5.83
C LEU A 309 16.89 -6.85 -6.27
N ARG A 310 16.42 -5.69 -6.74
CA ARG A 310 17.26 -4.55 -7.09
C ARG A 310 17.35 -3.59 -5.91
N VAL A 311 18.55 -3.40 -5.36
CA VAL A 311 18.79 -2.50 -4.25
C VAL A 311 19.61 -1.30 -4.71
N TYR A 312 19.11 -0.10 -4.50
CA TYR A 312 19.79 1.14 -4.89
C TYR A 312 20.50 1.81 -3.72
N LEU A 313 21.67 2.37 -3.99
CA LEU A 313 22.42 3.21 -3.06
C LEU A 313 22.59 4.62 -3.64
N PHE A 314 22.04 5.60 -2.92
CA PHE A 314 22.29 7.00 -3.21
C PHE A 314 23.51 7.54 -2.47
N CYS A 315 24.13 8.56 -3.06
CA CYS A 315 25.12 9.42 -2.41
C CYS A 315 24.79 10.89 -2.69
N LYS A 316 25.25 11.80 -1.82
CA LYS A 316 25.39 13.21 -2.19
C LYS A 316 26.72 13.41 -2.90
N VAL A 317 26.73 14.27 -3.92
CA VAL A 317 27.94 14.71 -4.62
C VAL A 317 28.05 16.22 -4.41
N ASP A 318 29.17 16.68 -3.88
CA ASP A 318 29.43 18.13 -3.76
C ASP A 318 29.93 18.72 -5.10
N GLU A 319 30.09 20.05 -5.14
CA GLU A 319 30.55 20.78 -6.33
C GLU A 319 31.93 20.33 -6.83
N LEU A 320 32.72 19.68 -5.96
CA LEU A 320 34.06 19.15 -6.27
C LEU A 320 34.03 17.67 -6.65
N GLY A 321 32.84 17.09 -6.84
CA GLY A 321 32.67 15.68 -7.20
C GLY A 321 32.88 14.70 -6.04
N LYS A 322 33.02 15.17 -4.79
CA LYS A 322 33.25 14.28 -3.65
C LYS A 322 31.93 13.65 -3.20
N VAL A 323 31.94 12.33 -3.12
CA VAL A 323 30.80 11.54 -2.65
C VAL A 323 30.69 11.56 -1.13
N SER A 324 29.48 11.65 -0.61
CA SER A 324 29.17 11.59 0.82
C SER A 324 27.96 10.71 1.11
N PHE A 325 28.10 9.87 2.14
CA PHE A 325 27.06 8.95 2.64
C PHE A 325 26.61 9.32 4.06
N LYS A 326 26.93 10.54 4.54
CA LYS A 326 26.68 10.92 5.95
C LYS A 326 25.19 11.02 6.28
N ARG A 327 24.73 10.12 7.17
CA ARG A 327 23.63 10.24 8.16
C ARG A 327 22.42 11.10 7.75
N GLU A 328 21.77 10.77 6.65
CA GLU A 328 20.49 11.40 6.33
C GLU A 328 19.47 10.31 6.05
N LYS A 329 18.48 10.15 6.94
CA LYS A 329 17.17 9.70 6.46
C LYS A 329 16.81 10.73 5.40
N TYR A 330 16.68 10.33 4.13
CA TYR A 330 16.33 11.25 3.04
C TYR A 330 15.22 12.18 3.53
N CYS A 331 15.51 13.47 3.73
CA CYS A 331 14.64 14.41 4.43
C CYS A 331 13.52 14.92 3.51
N ILE A 332 12.88 14.01 2.77
CA ILE A 332 11.90 14.32 1.75
C ILE A 332 10.53 14.00 2.33
N LYS A 333 9.73 15.03 2.54
CA LYS A 333 8.32 14.89 2.92
C LYS A 333 7.48 14.94 1.65
N TYR A 334 7.36 13.80 0.97
CA TYR A 334 6.49 13.66 -0.19
C TYR A 334 5.25 12.82 0.16
N ASN A 335 4.07 13.39 -0.09
CA ASN A 335 2.76 12.77 0.15
C ASN A 335 1.90 12.77 -1.11
N GLY A 336 2.52 12.66 -2.29
CA GLY A 336 1.81 12.60 -3.56
C GLY A 336 1.29 13.94 -4.11
N LYS A 337 1.59 15.09 -3.47
CA LYS A 337 0.99 16.39 -3.85
C LYS A 337 1.83 17.32 -4.74
N ASN A 338 3.17 17.26 -4.66
CA ASN A 338 4.05 18.10 -5.48
C ASN A 338 5.34 17.33 -5.83
N TYR A 339 5.31 16.60 -6.96
CA TYR A 339 6.43 15.78 -7.40
C TYR A 339 7.65 16.63 -7.76
N GLU A 340 7.44 17.76 -8.44
CA GLU A 340 8.51 18.67 -8.85
C GLU A 340 9.33 19.18 -7.66
N LYS A 341 8.64 19.58 -6.58
CA LYS A 341 9.30 19.97 -5.34
C LYS A 341 10.06 18.81 -4.70
N ALA A 342 9.51 17.60 -4.71
CA ALA A 342 10.20 16.42 -4.19
C ALA A 342 11.46 16.09 -5.02
N ILE A 343 11.41 16.29 -6.34
CA ILE A 343 12.57 16.20 -7.24
C ILE A 343 13.60 17.26 -6.89
N GLU A 344 13.17 18.50 -6.65
CA GLU A 344 14.07 19.56 -6.24
C GLU A 344 14.79 19.25 -4.91
N ASP A 345 14.06 18.71 -3.93
CA ASP A 345 14.61 18.31 -2.63
C ASP A 345 15.60 17.15 -2.74
N ILE A 346 15.49 16.29 -3.76
CA ILE A 346 16.35 15.10 -3.97
C ILE A 346 17.42 15.28 -5.06
N LYS A 347 17.40 16.35 -5.86
CA LYS A 347 18.30 16.50 -7.03
C LYS A 347 19.80 16.42 -6.72
N SER A 348 20.18 16.76 -5.47
CA SER A 348 21.56 16.66 -4.98
C SER A 348 22.02 15.22 -4.73
N TYR A 349 21.08 14.28 -4.64
CA TYR A 349 21.38 12.86 -4.50
C TYR A 349 21.51 12.22 -5.88
N LYS A 350 22.58 11.46 -6.05
CA LYS A 350 22.89 10.72 -7.25
C LYS A 350 22.94 9.23 -6.95
N LEU A 351 22.73 8.41 -7.98
CA LEU A 351 22.87 6.97 -7.88
C LEU A 351 24.36 6.61 -7.83
N PHE A 352 24.83 6.11 -6.69
CA PHE A 352 26.21 5.66 -6.54
C PHE A 352 26.42 4.28 -7.17
N GLY A 353 25.43 3.41 -7.00
CA GLY A 353 25.43 2.07 -7.55
C GLY A 353 24.22 1.28 -7.07
N TYR A 354 24.14 0.03 -7.49
CA TYR A 354 23.02 -0.85 -7.17
C TYR A 354 23.47 -2.31 -7.07
N TRP A 355 22.66 -3.13 -6.40
CA TRP A 355 22.80 -4.58 -6.37
C TRP A 355 21.65 -5.22 -7.14
N ASN A 356 21.95 -6.17 -8.02
CA ASN A 356 20.96 -7.07 -8.62
C ASN A 356 21.12 -8.44 -7.99
N ILE A 357 20.33 -8.73 -6.95
CA ILE A 357 20.42 -9.99 -6.21
C ILE A 357 19.35 -10.96 -6.72
N PRO A 358 19.72 -12.11 -7.30
CA PRO A 358 18.75 -13.05 -7.82
C PRO A 358 18.01 -13.80 -6.69
N MET A 359 16.77 -14.20 -6.97
CA MET A 359 15.89 -14.90 -6.02
C MET A 359 16.53 -16.18 -5.45
N ASN A 360 17.24 -16.94 -6.28
CA ASN A 360 17.93 -18.16 -5.85
C ASN A 360 18.98 -17.88 -4.75
N GLN A 361 19.73 -16.78 -4.84
CA GLN A 361 20.69 -16.38 -3.82
C GLN A 361 19.98 -16.00 -2.51
N LEU A 362 18.87 -15.26 -2.60
CA LEU A 362 18.07 -14.91 -1.41
C LEU A 362 17.47 -16.15 -0.72
N ILE A 363 17.11 -17.18 -1.49
CA ILE A 363 16.66 -18.48 -0.97
C ILE A 363 17.82 -19.18 -0.26
N THR A 364 18.97 -19.32 -0.91
CA THR A 364 20.18 -19.98 -0.35
C THR A 364 20.61 -19.34 0.98
N GLU A 365 20.49 -18.03 1.10
CA GLU A 365 20.90 -17.25 2.28
C GLU A 365 19.79 -17.12 3.35
N GLY A 366 18.65 -17.80 3.12
CA GLY A 366 17.52 -17.87 4.07
C GLY A 366 16.76 -16.56 4.25
N TYR A 367 16.75 -15.67 3.24
CA TYR A 367 15.96 -14.44 3.27
C TYR A 367 14.53 -14.66 2.77
N VAL A 368 14.31 -15.64 1.89
CA VAL A 368 13.00 -15.98 1.31
C VAL A 368 12.41 -17.18 2.04
N SER A 369 11.10 -17.16 2.26
CA SER A 369 10.40 -18.30 2.85
C SER A 369 10.18 -19.38 1.83
N THR A 370 10.54 -20.60 2.20
CA THR A 370 10.26 -21.81 1.44
C THR A 370 9.41 -22.76 2.28
N LYS A 371 9.06 -23.92 1.73
CA LYS A 371 8.40 -25.00 2.49
C LYS A 371 9.18 -25.41 3.75
N ASN A 372 10.51 -25.30 3.72
CA ASN A 372 11.40 -25.83 4.75
C ASN A 372 12.04 -24.74 5.63
N GLN A 373 11.94 -23.46 5.26
CA GLN A 373 12.55 -22.37 6.01
C GLN A 373 11.69 -21.12 6.05
N LYS A 374 11.75 -20.42 7.18
CA LYS A 374 11.15 -19.10 7.32
C LYS A 374 12.16 -18.03 6.92
N GLY A 375 11.79 -17.18 5.96
CA GLY A 375 12.62 -16.08 5.51
C GLY A 375 12.80 -14.96 6.54
N LYS A 376 13.67 -14.01 6.18
CA LYS A 376 14.02 -12.82 6.98
C LYS A 376 13.36 -11.58 6.39
N THR A 377 13.12 -10.59 7.24
CA THR A 377 12.40 -9.35 6.86
C THR A 377 13.31 -8.13 6.71
N ALA A 378 14.61 -8.30 6.84
CA ALA A 378 15.59 -7.23 6.71
C ALA A 378 16.88 -7.80 6.15
N LEU A 379 17.51 -7.07 5.23
CA LEU A 379 18.78 -7.41 4.60
C LEU A 379 19.79 -6.28 4.84
N LYS A 380 21.06 -6.63 4.92
CA LYS A 380 22.17 -5.69 4.83
C LYS A 380 22.97 -6.00 3.58
N VAL A 381 23.18 -4.98 2.75
CA VAL A 381 24.04 -5.06 1.57
C VAL A 381 25.35 -4.31 1.83
N PHE A 382 26.39 -4.71 1.11
CA PHE A 382 27.75 -4.24 1.34
C PHE A 382 28.44 -3.99 0.01
N LEU A 383 29.25 -2.93 -0.04
CA LEU A 383 30.08 -2.60 -1.18
C LEU A 383 31.24 -3.60 -1.32
N PRO A 384 31.70 -3.87 -2.56
CA PRO A 384 32.98 -4.54 -2.79
C PRO A 384 34.11 -3.82 -2.07
N GLU A 385 35.12 -4.57 -1.60
CA GLU A 385 36.20 -3.97 -0.78
C GLU A 385 36.97 -2.89 -1.51
N GLN A 386 37.24 -3.09 -2.81
CA GLN A 386 37.93 -2.11 -3.64
C GLN A 386 37.15 -0.78 -3.70
N VAL A 387 35.84 -0.85 -3.94
CA VAL A 387 34.96 0.31 -3.94
C VAL A 387 34.94 0.95 -2.55
N ALA A 388 34.69 0.18 -1.50
CA ALA A 388 34.62 0.69 -0.12
C ALA A 388 35.93 1.38 0.32
N ASN A 389 37.09 0.86 -0.09
CA ASN A 389 38.39 1.45 0.21
C ASN A 389 38.61 2.77 -0.52
N SER A 390 38.18 2.88 -1.79
CA SER A 390 38.31 4.12 -2.58
C SER A 390 37.57 5.31 -1.98
N ILE A 391 36.46 5.04 -1.28
CA ILE A 391 35.60 6.04 -0.63
C ILE A 391 35.59 5.92 0.90
N HIS A 392 36.65 5.34 1.47
CA HIS A 392 36.72 5.00 2.90
C HIS A 392 36.43 6.20 3.82
N HIS A 393 36.91 7.39 3.45
CA HIS A 393 36.69 8.63 4.21
C HIS A 393 35.24 9.11 4.19
N SER A 394 34.44 8.67 3.21
CA SER A 394 33.04 9.03 3.03
C SER A 394 32.07 8.04 3.66
N LEU A 395 32.55 6.85 4.06
CA LEU A 395 31.75 5.80 4.70
C LEU A 395 31.76 5.91 6.23
N PRO A 396 30.65 5.59 6.92
CA PRO A 396 30.65 5.41 8.37
C PRO A 396 31.63 4.31 8.81
N LYS A 397 32.40 4.55 9.89
CA LYS A 397 33.43 3.62 10.42
C LYS A 397 32.96 2.17 10.57
N LYS A 398 31.71 1.96 10.98
CA LYS A 398 31.16 0.61 11.20
C LYS A 398 30.95 -0.18 9.90
N ILE A 399 30.80 0.49 8.76
CA ILE A 399 30.59 -0.14 7.43
C ILE A 399 31.90 -0.68 6.83
N GLN A 400 33.05 -0.23 7.36
CA GLN A 400 34.39 -0.54 6.84
C GLN A 400 34.91 -1.96 7.23
N LYS A 401 34.04 -2.90 7.63
CA LYS A 401 34.48 -4.24 8.11
C LYS A 401 34.84 -5.18 6.95
N LYS A 402 35.99 -5.87 7.09
CA LYS A 402 36.61 -6.82 6.13
C LYS A 402 36.10 -8.27 6.25
N SER A 403 34.79 -8.48 6.36
CA SER A 403 34.22 -9.84 6.30
C SER A 403 33.74 -10.15 4.90
N THR A 404 33.99 -11.36 4.41
CA THR A 404 33.43 -11.88 3.16
C THR A 404 31.91 -11.89 3.27
N ILE A 405 31.25 -11.12 2.40
CA ILE A 405 29.79 -10.99 2.41
C ILE A 405 29.32 -11.14 0.97
N TRP A 406 28.53 -12.18 0.71
CA TRP A 406 28.03 -12.57 -0.61
C TRP A 406 27.31 -11.45 -1.38
N THR A 407 26.71 -10.47 -0.69
CA THR A 407 26.04 -9.34 -1.37
C THR A 407 27.01 -8.50 -2.21
N ARG A 408 28.32 -8.52 -1.91
CA ARG A 408 29.33 -7.75 -2.66
C ARG A 408 29.40 -8.17 -4.12
N ASP A 409 29.17 -9.45 -4.41
CA ASP A 409 29.33 -10.04 -5.74
C ASP A 409 28.28 -9.54 -6.73
N TYR A 410 27.22 -8.91 -6.22
CA TYR A 410 26.08 -8.44 -7.00
C TYR A 410 26.08 -6.92 -7.21
N PHE A 411 27.09 -6.20 -6.69
CA PHE A 411 27.15 -4.74 -6.80
C PHE A 411 27.67 -4.28 -8.16
N GLN A 412 27.04 -3.25 -8.71
CA GLN A 412 27.48 -2.54 -9.89
C GLN A 412 27.61 -1.05 -9.56
N GLN A 413 28.81 -0.51 -9.76
CA GLN A 413 29.13 0.90 -9.52
C GLN A 413 28.63 1.75 -10.70
N VAL A 414 28.08 2.93 -10.40
CA VAL A 414 27.59 3.91 -11.37
C VAL A 414 28.45 5.17 -11.37
N LEU A 415 28.75 5.70 -10.19
CA LEU A 415 29.60 6.88 -9.98
C LEU A 415 30.95 6.54 -9.38
#